data_AF-A0A1X7APC6-F1
#
_entry.id   AF-A0A1X7APC6-F1
#
_cell.length_a   1.000
_cell.length_b   1.000
_cell.length_c   1.000
_cell.angle_alpha   90.00
_cell.angle_beta   90.00
_cell.angle_gamma   90.00
#
_symmetry.space_group_name_H-M   'P 1'
#
loop_
_entity.id
_entity.type
_entity.pdbx_description
1 polymer ?
#
loop_
_entity_poly.entity_id
_entity_poly.type
_entity_poly.pdbx_seq_one_letter_code
_entity_poly.pdbx_strand_id
1 'polypeptide(L)'
;MTQTNSPFAAELLRRNAQQGDGQDDHGSSEQNKKKKAKHSSTGGSPVAWMTFMLICSVLYLIPEAVFNAVLTTVAGGQQSTVEDLHVAELFGRTISGIGVSLLLADLIIKGRLATRFCRSLMVLLMILVVAWPTVFFGQKWLVDYLIINPSTSEQRQQAFFAQMLRRALVEKSVVVEGIQYQPDAVHSAEEKTFLSVIGGLVYADNHLITELERRKVEIVSKFVRDQAMNNFTDHYQTYDQFRKQLRGQYLNYRKQSQVYNQAIADSGVRADEYWLQMQNEIADGWRLYQKGEMAFEARLDGRAQEVAPKIYDYFERRGKCQSYNSSSSRGRCLERLDDRYREMPSISFEARHPNS
;
A
#
# COMPACT_ATOMS: atom_id res chain seq x y z
N MET A 1 46.26 99.95 -12.14
CA MET A 1 46.50 98.48 -12.11
C MET A 1 45.17 97.82 -11.80
N THR A 2 44.42 97.47 -12.87
CA THR A 2 44.12 96.08 -13.35
C THR A 2 43.01 95.43 -12.51
N GLN A 3 41.76 95.23 -12.92
CA GLN A 3 41.06 94.92 -14.19
C GLN A 3 41.56 93.66 -14.93
N THR A 4 40.75 92.59 -14.86
CA THR A 4 40.32 91.65 -15.94
C THR A 4 39.50 90.52 -15.27
N ASN A 5 38.21 90.33 -15.60
CA ASN A 5 37.59 89.60 -16.73
C ASN A 5 37.70 88.06 -16.66
N SER A 6 36.55 87.36 -16.63
CA SER A 6 36.28 86.10 -17.37
C SER A 6 34.80 85.65 -17.18
N PRO A 7 34.22 84.70 -17.96
CA PRO A 7 33.82 84.86 -19.35
C PRO A 7 32.46 84.16 -19.64
N PHE A 8 31.37 84.50 -18.96
CA PHE A 8 30.09 83.78 -19.12
C PHE A 8 29.07 84.47 -20.05
N ALA A 9 29.26 85.75 -20.37
CA ALA A 9 28.28 86.55 -21.10
C ALA A 9 28.45 86.60 -22.64
N ALA A 10 29.54 86.04 -23.19
CA ALA A 10 29.86 86.16 -24.61
C ALA A 10 29.36 84.99 -25.50
N GLU A 11 28.94 83.87 -24.91
CA GLU A 11 28.57 82.66 -25.67
C GLU A 11 27.06 82.61 -26.01
N LEU A 12 26.21 83.33 -25.26
CA LEU A 12 24.76 83.31 -25.41
C LEU A 12 24.23 84.17 -26.58
N LEU A 13 25.06 85.05 -27.15
CA LEU A 13 24.67 85.93 -28.26
C LEU A 13 25.12 85.42 -29.65
N ARG A 14 25.86 84.31 -29.72
CA ARG A 14 26.34 83.75 -31.00
C ARG A 14 25.45 82.65 -31.60
N ARG A 15 24.57 82.00 -30.82
CA ARG A 15 23.76 80.87 -31.33
C ARG A 15 22.40 81.22 -31.93
N ASN A 16 21.92 82.46 -31.79
CA ASN A 16 20.58 82.85 -32.26
C ASN A 16 20.56 83.67 -33.57
N ALA A 17 21.69 83.81 -34.27
CA ALA A 17 21.81 84.69 -35.45
C ALA A 17 22.17 83.98 -36.77
N GLN A 18 22.15 82.65 -36.83
CA GLN A 18 22.43 81.90 -38.06
C GLN A 18 21.46 80.71 -38.22
N GLN A 19 20.30 80.96 -38.83
CA GLN A 19 19.67 80.13 -39.87
C GLN A 19 18.21 80.53 -40.06
N GLY A 20 18.01 81.53 -40.91
CA GLY A 20 16.76 81.83 -41.59
C GLY A 20 17.05 82.12 -43.06
N ASP A 21 16.06 81.82 -43.92
CA ASP A 21 15.98 81.95 -45.39
C ASP A 21 16.72 80.90 -46.21
N GLY A 22 16.15 80.24 -47.23
CA GLY A 22 14.91 80.30 -48.03
C GLY A 22 15.10 79.17 -49.10
N GLN A 23 14.19 78.71 -49.96
CA GLN A 23 13.05 79.29 -50.62
C GLN A 23 12.43 78.21 -51.58
N ASP A 24 11.10 78.24 -51.75
CA ASP A 24 10.19 77.82 -52.85
C ASP A 24 10.41 76.54 -53.70
N ASP A 25 9.38 75.67 -53.80
CA ASP A 25 8.56 75.57 -55.04
C ASP A 25 7.32 74.63 -54.95
N HIS A 26 6.33 74.93 -55.79
CA HIS A 26 4.96 74.38 -55.89
C HIS A 26 4.82 72.91 -56.35
N GLY A 27 3.74 72.22 -55.93
CA GLY A 27 3.06 71.24 -56.80
C GLY A 27 2.40 69.99 -56.17
N SER A 28 1.10 69.83 -56.43
CA SER A 28 0.30 68.58 -56.45
C SER A 28 -0.21 67.94 -55.14
N SER A 29 -1.38 68.46 -54.75
CA SER A 29 -2.55 67.68 -54.33
C SER A 29 -2.84 66.49 -55.27
N GLU A 30 -3.00 65.27 -54.74
CA GLU A 30 -4.11 64.32 -55.07
C GLU A 30 -3.89 62.85 -54.64
N GLN A 31 -2.77 62.43 -54.04
CA GLN A 31 -2.57 61.00 -53.71
C GLN A 31 -2.83 60.59 -52.25
N ASN A 32 -3.14 61.52 -51.34
CA ASN A 32 -3.21 61.24 -49.90
C ASN A 32 -4.56 60.73 -49.35
N LYS A 33 -5.59 60.54 -50.18
CA LYS A 33 -6.92 60.09 -49.71
C LYS A 33 -7.21 58.58 -49.82
N LYS A 34 -6.37 57.77 -50.46
CA LYS A 34 -6.65 56.32 -50.67
C LYS A 34 -5.78 55.32 -49.88
N LYS A 35 -4.88 55.77 -49.00
CA LYS A 35 -4.08 54.89 -48.12
C LYS A 35 -4.54 54.85 -46.65
N LYS A 36 -5.71 55.38 -46.31
CA LYS A 36 -6.35 55.25 -44.99
C LYS A 36 -7.47 54.21 -45.01
N ALA A 37 -7.18 52.96 -45.38
CA ALA A 37 -8.14 51.86 -45.24
C ALA A 37 -7.48 50.47 -45.25
N LYS A 38 -6.27 50.32 -44.70
CA LYS A 38 -5.69 48.99 -44.43
C LYS A 38 -4.47 49.06 -43.50
N HIS A 39 -4.70 49.49 -42.27
CA HIS A 39 -3.87 49.06 -41.15
C HIS A 39 -4.74 49.11 -39.90
N SER A 40 -5.47 48.03 -39.66
CA SER A 40 -6.04 47.73 -38.36
C SER A 40 -4.89 47.68 -37.35
N SER A 41 -4.86 48.67 -36.48
CA SER A 41 -3.93 48.83 -35.38
C SER A 41 -4.13 47.74 -34.34
N THR A 42 -3.27 46.73 -34.33
CA THR A 42 -2.98 45.94 -33.12
C THR A 42 -1.66 46.41 -32.55
N GLY A 43 -1.63 47.68 -32.13
CA GLY A 43 -0.57 48.23 -31.28
C GLY A 43 -1.07 48.21 -29.85
N GLY A 44 -0.79 47.14 -29.10
CA GLY A 44 -1.06 47.13 -27.67
C GLY A 44 -0.27 48.26 -27.02
N SER A 45 -0.97 49.25 -26.48
CA SER A 45 -0.33 50.34 -25.75
C SER A 45 0.38 49.77 -24.52
N PRO A 46 1.52 50.34 -24.09
CA PRO A 46 2.23 49.91 -22.88
C PRO A 46 1.34 49.91 -21.63
N VAL A 47 0.26 50.70 -21.66
CA VAL A 47 -0.80 50.75 -20.65
C VAL A 47 -1.53 49.41 -20.53
N ALA A 48 -1.86 48.74 -21.64
CA ALA A 48 -2.58 47.45 -21.60
C ALA A 48 -1.75 46.35 -20.93
N TRP A 49 -0.43 46.32 -21.17
CA TRP A 49 0.48 45.41 -20.49
C TRP A 49 0.61 45.72 -19.00
N MET A 50 0.71 47.00 -18.65
CA MET A 50 0.79 47.44 -17.26
C MET A 50 -0.50 47.07 -16.47
N THR A 51 -1.67 47.27 -17.09
CA THR A 51 -2.95 46.84 -16.50
C THR A 51 -3.03 45.33 -16.34
N PHE A 52 -2.54 44.56 -17.32
CA PHE A 52 -2.47 43.10 -17.22
C PHE A 52 -1.59 42.64 -16.05
N MET A 53 -0.38 43.17 -15.93
CA MET A 53 0.54 42.84 -14.83
C MET A 53 -0.07 43.23 -13.47
N LEU A 54 -0.71 44.39 -13.37
CA LEU A 54 -1.40 44.83 -12.16
C LEU A 54 -2.53 43.85 -11.75
N ILE A 55 -3.34 43.40 -12.72
CA ILE A 55 -4.40 42.40 -12.46
C ILE A 55 -3.77 41.08 -11.99
N CYS A 56 -2.69 40.62 -12.63
CA CYS A 56 -1.99 39.41 -12.21
C CYS A 56 -1.40 39.53 -10.79
N SER A 57 -0.83 40.68 -10.44
CA SER A 57 -0.31 40.95 -9.08
C SER A 57 -1.43 40.98 -8.04
N VAL A 58 -2.57 41.61 -8.32
CA VAL A 58 -3.72 41.63 -7.41
C VAL A 58 -4.29 40.22 -7.25
N LEU A 59 -4.42 39.46 -8.33
CA LEU A 59 -4.88 38.06 -8.27
C LEU A 59 -3.92 37.17 -7.47
N TYR A 60 -2.61 37.43 -7.53
CA TYR A 60 -1.60 36.72 -6.76
C TYR A 60 -1.69 36.96 -5.24
N LEU A 61 -2.25 38.09 -4.79
CA LEU A 61 -2.46 38.34 -3.35
C LEU A 61 -3.42 37.34 -2.70
N ILE A 62 -4.35 36.75 -3.48
CA ILE A 62 -5.32 35.77 -2.96
C ILE A 62 -4.61 34.50 -2.47
N PRO A 63 -3.83 33.76 -3.30
CA PRO A 63 -3.11 32.58 -2.82
C PRO A 63 -2.07 32.92 -1.75
N GLU A 64 -1.47 34.12 -1.76
CA GLU A 64 -0.56 34.56 -0.69
C GLU A 64 -1.27 34.75 0.66
N ALA A 65 -2.46 35.35 0.66
CA ALA A 65 -3.30 35.47 1.87
C ALA A 65 -3.75 34.09 2.38
N VAL A 66 -4.14 33.19 1.47
CA VAL A 66 -4.48 31.80 1.83
C VAL A 66 -3.27 31.07 2.42
N PHE A 67 -2.09 31.23 1.81
CA PHE A 67 -0.86 30.63 2.32
C PHE A 67 -0.51 31.11 3.73
N ASN A 68 -0.64 32.42 4.01
CA ASN A 68 -0.42 32.95 5.35
C ASN A 68 -1.40 32.36 6.37
N ALA A 69 -2.68 32.19 6.01
CA ALA A 69 -3.65 31.51 6.86
C ALA A 69 -3.26 30.03 7.09
N VAL A 70 -2.87 29.32 6.03
CA VAL A 70 -2.43 27.92 6.10
C VAL A 70 -1.20 27.79 6.99
N LEU A 71 -0.18 28.64 6.83
CA LEU A 71 1.02 28.66 7.67
C LEU A 71 0.65 28.79 9.15
N THR A 72 -0.20 29.76 9.50
CA THR A 72 -0.63 29.94 10.89
C THR A 72 -1.42 28.74 11.41
N THR A 73 -2.24 28.11 10.57
CA THR A 73 -2.99 26.90 11.00
C THR A 73 -2.12 25.65 11.11
N VAL A 74 -1.14 25.46 10.23
CA VAL A 74 -0.24 24.29 10.25
C VAL A 74 0.81 24.45 11.36
N ALA A 75 1.36 25.66 11.54
CA ALA A 75 2.31 25.96 12.61
C ALA A 75 1.64 26.06 13.99
N GLY A 76 0.41 26.57 14.06
CA GLY A 76 -0.36 26.76 15.29
C GLY A 76 -1.41 25.69 15.62
N GLY A 77 -1.58 24.67 14.77
CA GLY A 77 -2.61 23.63 14.92
C GLY A 77 -2.23 22.45 15.81
N GLN A 78 -3.26 21.75 16.32
CA GLN A 78 -3.16 20.60 17.25
C GLN A 78 -2.63 19.32 16.61
N GLN A 79 -3.03 19.02 15.37
CA GLN A 79 -2.52 17.89 14.59
C GLN A 79 -2.01 18.40 13.25
N SER A 80 -0.79 18.90 13.21
CA SER A 80 -0.06 18.99 11.94
C SER A 80 0.56 17.62 11.69
N THR A 81 -0.07 16.82 10.82
CA THR A 81 0.53 15.58 10.33
C THR A 81 1.79 15.89 9.51
N VAL A 82 2.67 14.91 9.29
CA VAL A 82 3.88 15.10 8.47
C VAL A 82 3.47 15.51 7.06
N GLU A 83 2.34 14.98 6.60
CA GLU A 83 1.69 15.26 5.34
C GLU A 83 1.24 16.73 5.23
N ASP A 84 0.56 17.27 6.25
CA ASP A 84 0.11 18.67 6.25
C ASP A 84 1.29 19.65 6.18
N LEU A 85 2.38 19.33 6.88
CA LEU A 85 3.60 20.13 6.85
C LEU A 85 4.26 20.09 5.47
N HIS A 86 4.29 18.91 4.84
CA HIS A 86 4.85 18.75 3.51
C HIS A 86 4.02 19.47 2.44
N VAL A 87 2.68 19.43 2.55
CA VAL A 87 1.77 20.17 1.67
C VAL A 87 1.97 21.66 1.82
N ALA A 88 2.11 22.17 3.04
CA ALA A 88 2.40 23.58 3.28
C ALA A 88 3.76 24.02 2.73
N GLU A 89 4.80 23.18 2.89
CA GLU A 89 6.14 23.40 2.31
C GLU A 89 6.08 23.47 0.78
N LEU A 90 5.40 22.50 0.14
CA LEU A 90 5.26 22.44 -1.31
C LEU A 90 4.51 23.67 -1.84
N PHE A 91 3.37 23.99 -1.23
CA PHE A 91 2.52 25.11 -1.61
C PHE A 91 3.24 26.46 -1.44
N GLY A 92 3.94 26.65 -0.33
CA GLY A 92 4.72 27.86 -0.07
C GLY A 92 5.84 28.10 -1.08
N ARG A 93 6.58 27.05 -1.44
CA ARG A 93 7.63 27.14 -2.47
C ARG A 93 7.06 27.44 -3.85
N THR A 94 5.93 26.84 -4.20
CA THR A 94 5.26 27.10 -5.49
C THR A 94 4.78 28.56 -5.59
N ILE A 95 4.13 29.09 -4.56
CA ILE A 95 3.65 30.47 -4.53
C ILE A 95 4.82 31.45 -4.58
N SER A 96 5.86 31.23 -3.77
CA SER A 96 7.04 32.09 -3.76
C SER A 96 7.75 32.13 -5.11
N GLY A 97 7.87 30.98 -5.80
CA GLY A 97 8.41 30.91 -7.16
C GLY A 97 7.60 31.73 -8.17
N ILE A 98 6.26 31.72 -8.06
CA ILE A 98 5.36 32.53 -8.92
C ILE A 98 5.53 34.01 -8.60
N GLY A 99 5.57 34.38 -7.32
CA GLY A 99 5.75 35.77 -6.88
C GLY A 99 7.07 36.37 -7.37
N VAL A 100 8.18 35.65 -7.22
CA VAL A 100 9.50 36.09 -7.75
C VAL A 100 9.48 36.18 -9.28
N SER A 101 8.83 35.24 -9.96
CA SER A 101 8.70 35.28 -11.43
C SER A 101 7.91 36.51 -11.91
N LEU A 102 6.83 36.87 -11.22
CA LEU A 102 6.04 38.07 -11.49
C LEU A 102 6.84 39.35 -11.22
N LEU A 103 7.61 39.39 -10.12
CA LEU A 103 8.48 40.52 -9.78
C LEU A 103 9.58 40.70 -10.84
N LEU A 104 10.23 39.61 -11.25
CA LEU A 104 11.23 39.63 -12.33
C LEU A 104 10.62 40.05 -13.66
N ALA A 105 9.41 39.58 -13.97
CA ALA A 105 8.69 39.99 -15.16
C ALA A 105 8.37 41.49 -15.17
N ASP A 106 7.97 42.07 -14.03
CA ASP A 106 7.74 43.52 -13.91
C ASP A 106 9.05 44.33 -14.02
N LEU A 107 10.17 43.81 -13.49
CA LEU A 107 11.47 44.45 -13.58
C LEU A 107 12.04 44.44 -15.01
N ILE A 108 11.91 43.30 -15.71
CA ILE A 108 12.55 43.05 -17.02
C ILE A 108 11.69 43.60 -18.17
N ILE A 109 10.36 43.52 -18.08
CA ILE A 109 9.46 43.90 -19.16
C ILE A 109 9.11 45.39 -19.03
N LYS A 110 10.10 46.25 -19.30
CA LYS A 110 9.94 47.72 -19.31
C LYS A 110 10.19 48.31 -20.70
N GLY A 111 9.62 49.50 -20.94
CA GLY A 111 9.88 50.30 -22.15
C GLY A 111 9.49 49.60 -23.45
N ARG A 112 10.45 49.42 -24.38
CA ARG A 112 10.19 48.87 -25.73
C ARG A 112 9.64 47.43 -25.71
N LEU A 113 9.99 46.61 -24.72
CA LEU A 113 9.47 45.25 -24.60
C LEU A 113 7.97 45.20 -24.25
N ALA A 114 7.44 46.22 -23.58
CA ALA A 114 6.03 46.31 -23.18
C ALA A 114 5.09 46.79 -24.30
N THR A 115 5.64 47.22 -25.44
CA THR A 115 4.86 47.75 -26.58
C THR A 115 4.24 46.66 -27.46
N ARG A 116 4.66 45.40 -27.31
CA ARG A 116 4.12 44.28 -28.07
C ARG A 116 3.69 43.16 -27.12
N PHE A 117 2.38 43.09 -26.88
CA PHE A 117 1.77 42.14 -25.94
C PHE A 117 2.22 40.69 -26.12
N CYS A 118 2.22 40.15 -27.34
CA CYS A 118 2.69 38.76 -27.58
C CYS A 118 4.16 38.55 -27.21
N ARG A 119 5.02 39.56 -27.43
CA ARG A 119 6.44 39.47 -27.08
C ARG A 119 6.62 39.55 -25.57
N SER A 120 5.88 40.43 -24.90
CA SER A 120 5.85 40.54 -23.45
C SER A 120 5.38 39.24 -22.80
N LEU A 121 4.33 38.61 -23.35
CA LEU A 121 3.80 37.33 -22.89
C LEU A 121 4.82 36.19 -23.07
N MET A 122 5.51 36.14 -24.22
CA MET A 122 6.55 35.12 -24.46
C MET A 122 7.73 35.27 -23.49
N VAL A 123 8.14 36.50 -23.19
CA VAL A 123 9.20 36.79 -22.21
C VAL A 123 8.74 36.45 -20.79
N LEU A 124 7.50 36.76 -20.43
CA LEU A 124 6.93 36.36 -19.13
C LEU A 124 6.90 34.84 -18.97
N LEU A 125 6.52 34.10 -20.02
CA LEU A 125 6.50 32.64 -19.99
C LEU A 125 7.92 32.07 -19.87
N MET A 126 8.90 32.65 -20.57
CA MET A 126 10.30 32.29 -20.42
C MET A 126 10.84 32.56 -19.00
N ILE A 127 10.51 33.72 -18.43
CA ILE A 127 10.88 34.05 -17.04
C ILE A 127 10.24 33.04 -16.09
N LEU A 128 8.97 32.70 -16.28
CA LEU A 128 8.28 31.72 -15.42
C LEU A 128 8.93 30.34 -15.53
N VAL A 129 9.24 29.86 -16.74
CA VAL A 129 9.88 28.55 -16.94
C VAL A 129 11.28 28.46 -16.32
N VAL A 130 12.03 29.58 -16.25
CA VAL A 130 13.39 29.59 -15.70
C VAL A 130 13.39 29.94 -14.21
N ALA A 131 12.77 31.05 -13.82
CA ALA A 131 12.79 31.56 -12.46
C ALA A 131 11.98 30.69 -11.50
N TRP A 132 10.84 30.12 -11.92
CA TRP A 132 10.02 29.30 -11.03
C TRP A 132 10.75 28.05 -10.53
N PRO A 133 11.36 27.19 -11.39
CA PRO A 133 12.16 26.07 -10.91
C PRO A 133 13.38 26.52 -10.10
N THR A 134 14.07 27.58 -10.52
CA THR A 134 15.26 28.08 -9.81
C THR A 134 14.92 28.49 -8.38
N VAL A 135 13.82 29.22 -8.16
CA VAL A 135 13.39 29.62 -6.81
C VAL A 135 12.87 28.42 -6.03
N PHE A 136 12.06 27.56 -6.65
CA PHE A 136 11.48 26.39 -6.00
C PHE A 136 12.55 25.44 -5.46
N PHE A 137 13.54 25.08 -6.27
CA PHE A 137 14.65 24.22 -5.85
C PHE A 137 15.69 24.98 -5.04
N GLY A 138 15.94 26.25 -5.35
CA GLY A 138 16.91 27.09 -4.65
C GLY A 138 16.54 27.31 -3.20
N GLN A 139 15.26 27.50 -2.88
CA GLN A 139 14.79 27.61 -1.49
C GLN A 139 15.06 26.34 -0.69
N LYS A 140 14.77 25.16 -1.25
CA LYS A 140 15.06 23.88 -0.60
C LYS A 140 16.56 23.70 -0.39
N TRP A 141 17.34 23.91 -1.44
CA TRP A 141 18.80 23.76 -1.40
C TRP A 141 19.46 24.70 -0.38
N LEU A 142 19.01 25.97 -0.33
CA LEU A 142 19.54 26.95 0.62
C LEU A 142 19.27 26.54 2.07
N VAL A 143 18.05 26.09 2.38
CA VAL A 143 17.70 25.63 3.73
C VAL A 143 18.51 24.38 4.10
N ASP A 144 18.58 23.41 3.20
CA ASP A 144 19.30 22.15 3.44
C ASP A 144 20.80 22.41 3.65
N TYR A 145 21.40 23.26 2.81
CA TYR A 145 22.83 23.55 2.86
C TYR A 145 23.23 24.47 4.01
N LEU A 146 22.47 25.54 4.26
CA LEU A 146 22.84 26.56 5.25
C LEU A 146 22.41 26.22 6.68
N ILE A 147 21.30 25.49 6.85
CA ILE A 147 20.70 25.23 8.17
C ILE A 147 20.87 23.76 8.57
N ILE A 148 20.56 22.81 7.67
CA ILE A 148 20.47 21.39 8.05
C ILE A 148 21.85 20.73 8.10
N ASN A 149 22.68 20.92 7.07
CA ASN A 149 24.00 20.30 7.00
C ASN A 149 25.01 20.77 8.08
N PRO A 150 25.08 22.07 8.44
CA PRO A 150 25.97 22.51 9.52
C PRO A 150 25.36 22.34 10.92
N SER A 151 24.10 21.89 11.06
CA SER A 151 23.49 21.74 12.38
C SER A 151 24.15 20.65 13.22
N THR A 152 24.47 20.98 14.47
CA THR A 152 24.99 20.01 15.44
C THR A 152 23.89 19.09 15.97
N SER A 153 24.27 17.95 16.55
CA SER A 153 23.32 17.04 17.21
C SER A 153 22.50 17.72 18.31
N GLU A 154 23.12 18.66 19.04
CA GLU A 154 22.48 19.44 20.10
C GLU A 154 21.41 20.39 19.55
N GLN A 155 21.70 21.11 18.47
CA GLN A 155 20.73 22.00 17.81
C GLN A 155 19.51 21.22 17.29
N ARG A 156 19.73 20.02 16.74
CA ARG A 156 18.63 19.13 16.31
C ARG A 156 17.79 18.64 17.48
N GLN A 157 18.43 18.31 18.61
CA GLN A 157 17.73 17.91 19.83
C GLN A 157 16.89 19.07 20.40
N GLN A 158 17.42 20.28 20.38
CA GLN A 158 16.72 21.49 20.83
C GLN A 158 15.53 21.81 19.93
N ALA A 159 15.69 21.72 18.60
CA ALA A 159 14.58 21.90 17.65
C ALA A 159 13.47 20.86 17.86
N PHE A 160 13.85 19.60 18.09
CA PHE A 160 12.88 18.55 18.44
C PHE A 160 12.16 18.86 19.75
N PHE A 161 12.89 19.31 20.77
CA PHE A 161 12.30 19.69 22.06
C PHE A 161 11.35 20.88 21.93
N ALA A 162 11.69 21.91 21.15
CA ALA A 162 10.80 23.04 20.89
C ALA A 162 9.50 22.60 20.21
N GLN A 163 9.59 21.69 19.24
CA GLN A 163 8.41 21.11 18.58
C GLN A 163 7.58 20.27 19.55
N MET A 164 8.22 19.50 20.43
CA MET A 164 7.56 18.71 21.45
C MET A 164 6.87 19.60 22.49
N LEU A 165 7.54 20.64 22.97
CA LEU A 165 6.99 21.60 23.91
C LEU A 165 5.76 22.30 23.31
N ARG A 166 5.84 22.72 22.04
CA ARG A 166 4.68 23.25 21.30
C ARG A 166 3.51 22.26 21.36
N ARG A 167 3.74 20.99 21.04
CA ARG A 167 2.69 19.95 21.10
C ARG A 167 2.15 19.76 22.53
N ALA A 168 3.02 19.78 23.54
CA ALA A 168 2.62 19.63 24.94
C ALA A 168 1.78 20.80 25.47
N LEU A 169 2.00 22.02 24.96
CA LEU A 169 1.15 23.18 25.25
C LEU A 169 -0.23 23.01 24.62
N VAL A 170 -0.25 22.49 23.39
CA VAL A 170 -1.49 22.31 22.62
C VAL A 170 -2.35 21.17 23.19
N GLU A 171 -1.74 20.05 23.59
CA GLU A 171 -2.43 18.85 24.11
C GLU A 171 -2.74 18.94 25.62
N LYS A 172 -2.68 20.13 26.22
CA LYS A 172 -2.93 20.41 27.66
C LYS A 172 -1.95 19.76 28.65
N SER A 173 -0.87 19.14 28.19
CA SER A 173 0.10 18.49 29.07
C SER A 173 0.90 19.49 29.91
N VAL A 174 1.11 20.73 29.42
CA VAL A 174 1.82 21.79 30.17
C VAL A 174 0.98 23.06 30.19
N VAL A 175 0.61 23.50 31.39
CA VAL A 175 -0.01 24.82 31.58
C VAL A 175 1.11 25.80 31.91
N VAL A 176 1.36 26.77 31.03
CA VAL A 176 2.28 27.87 31.32
C VAL A 176 1.53 28.88 32.17
N GLU A 177 2.01 29.08 33.39
CA GLU A 177 1.44 30.04 34.34
C GLU A 177 1.46 31.45 33.72
N GLY A 178 0.28 32.08 33.60
CA GLY A 178 0.11 33.41 32.98
C GLY A 178 -0.42 33.42 31.54
N ILE A 179 -0.57 32.26 30.88
CA ILE A 179 -1.17 32.18 29.53
C ILE A 179 -2.50 31.45 29.62
N GLN A 180 -3.60 32.17 29.43
CA GLN A 180 -4.93 31.57 29.33
C GLN A 180 -5.08 30.89 27.96
N TYR A 181 -4.67 29.64 27.87
CA TYR A 181 -4.89 28.80 26.69
C TYR A 181 -6.07 27.87 26.95
N GLN A 182 -7.16 28.05 26.21
CA GLN A 182 -8.36 27.21 26.32
C GLN A 182 -8.40 26.20 25.15
N PRO A 183 -8.03 24.94 25.39
CA PRO A 183 -7.79 24.00 24.30
C PRO A 183 -9.07 23.34 23.76
N ASP A 184 -10.21 23.58 24.43
CA ASP A 184 -11.55 23.10 24.03
C ASP A 184 -12.35 24.16 23.26
N ALA A 185 -11.83 25.39 23.14
CA ALA A 185 -12.45 26.45 22.37
C ALA A 185 -11.92 26.45 20.92
N VAL A 186 -12.70 27.01 19.99
CA VAL A 186 -12.19 27.28 18.64
C VAL A 186 -11.01 28.23 18.78
N HIS A 187 -9.80 27.75 18.50
CA HIS A 187 -8.59 28.56 18.63
C HIS A 187 -8.70 29.86 17.86
N SER A 188 -8.56 30.96 18.59
CA SER A 188 -8.55 32.30 18.01
C SER A 188 -7.31 32.47 17.12
N ALA A 189 -7.33 33.46 16.23
CA ALA A 189 -6.18 33.73 15.37
C ALA A 189 -4.92 34.08 16.18
N GLU A 190 -5.11 34.72 17.33
CA GLU A 190 -4.06 35.11 18.28
C GLU A 190 -3.41 33.89 18.92
N GLU A 191 -4.19 32.90 19.36
CA GLU A 191 -3.67 31.66 19.96
C GLU A 191 -2.84 30.85 18.95
N LYS A 192 -3.34 30.69 17.72
CA LYS A 192 -2.60 29.98 16.66
C LYS A 192 -1.30 30.70 16.31
N THR A 193 -1.33 32.04 16.27
CA THR A 193 -0.15 32.85 16.01
C THR A 193 0.86 32.71 17.15
N PHE A 194 0.41 32.81 18.41
CA PHE A 194 1.27 32.58 19.57
C PHE A 194 1.94 31.19 19.53
N LEU A 195 1.18 30.13 19.27
CA LEU A 195 1.69 28.77 19.15
C LEU A 195 2.63 28.56 17.96
N SER A 196 2.47 29.33 16.88
CA SER A 196 3.40 29.28 15.74
C SER A 196 4.77 29.87 16.09
N VAL A 197 4.82 30.88 16.97
CA VAL A 197 6.06 31.59 17.32
C VAL A 197 6.70 31.03 18.59
N ILE A 198 5.95 30.36 19.48
CA ILE A 198 6.45 29.92 20.79
C ILE A 198 7.69 29.04 20.71
N GLY A 199 7.79 28.16 19.69
CA GLY A 199 8.98 27.33 19.48
C GLY A 199 10.25 28.16 19.20
N GLY A 200 10.12 29.28 18.52
CA GLY A 200 11.21 30.24 18.28
C GLY A 200 11.48 31.17 19.46
N LEU A 201 10.43 31.63 20.15
CA LEU A 201 10.55 32.44 21.38
C LEU A 201 11.29 31.69 22.49
N VAL A 202 10.94 30.42 22.69
CA VAL A 202 11.62 29.55 23.65
C VAL A 202 13.09 29.42 23.32
N TYR A 203 13.47 29.44 22.04
CA TYR A 203 14.88 29.40 21.65
C TYR A 203 15.61 30.75 21.81
N ALA A 204 14.89 31.87 21.70
CA ALA A 204 15.48 33.20 21.74
C ALA A 204 15.78 33.70 23.17
N ASP A 205 15.10 33.17 24.18
CA ASP A 205 15.26 33.57 25.58
C ASP A 205 16.07 32.54 26.39
N ASN A 206 17.30 32.91 26.73
CA ASN A 206 18.22 32.06 27.50
C ASN A 206 17.72 31.70 28.91
N HIS A 207 16.91 32.55 29.54
CA HIS A 207 16.34 32.30 30.86
C HIS A 207 15.22 31.26 30.77
N LEU A 208 14.34 31.40 29.78
CA LEU A 208 13.29 30.41 29.48
C LEU A 208 13.90 29.04 29.14
N ILE A 209 14.95 28.99 28.31
CA ILE A 209 15.67 27.73 28.00
C ILE A 209 16.17 27.07 29.28
N THR A 210 16.83 27.83 30.15
CA THR A 210 17.47 27.26 31.36
C THR A 210 16.43 26.66 32.31
N GLU A 211 15.29 27.33 32.51
CA GLU A 211 14.20 26.80 33.34
C GLU A 211 13.49 25.59 32.68
N LEU A 212 13.29 25.63 31.36
CA LEU A 212 12.72 24.52 30.60
C LEU A 212 13.65 23.30 30.58
N GLU A 213 14.96 23.50 30.47
CA GLU A 213 15.96 22.44 30.53
C GLU A 213 15.95 21.73 31.87
N ARG A 214 15.84 22.48 32.98
CA ARG A 214 15.74 21.91 34.33
C ARG A 214 14.49 21.04 34.50
N ARG A 215 13.37 21.40 33.87
CA ARG A 215 12.08 20.67 33.93
C ARG A 215 11.84 19.74 32.73
N LYS A 216 12.81 19.59 31.84
CA LYS A 216 12.67 18.84 30.58
C LYS A 216 12.13 17.43 30.77
N VAL A 217 12.67 16.69 31.73
CA VAL A 217 12.26 15.30 32.01
C VAL A 217 10.81 15.24 32.51
N GLU A 218 10.40 16.19 33.35
CA GLU A 218 9.04 16.28 33.87
C GLU A 218 8.05 16.57 32.73
N ILE A 219 8.35 17.56 31.88
CA ILE A 219 7.54 17.91 30.71
C ILE A 219 7.42 16.74 29.73
N VAL A 220 8.55 16.09 29.42
CA VAL A 220 8.61 14.94 28.50
C VAL A 220 7.80 13.76 29.04
N SER A 221 8.00 13.41 30.32
CA SER A 221 7.30 12.28 30.93
C SER A 221 5.79 12.51 31.03
N LYS A 222 5.36 13.74 31.35
CA LYS A 222 3.95 14.11 31.37
C LYS A 222 3.33 14.06 29.97
N PHE A 223 3.99 14.64 28.96
CA PHE A 223 3.54 14.57 27.57
C PHE A 223 3.41 13.13 27.08
N VAL A 224 4.42 12.28 27.31
CA VAL A 224 4.37 10.87 26.88
C VAL A 224 3.24 10.12 27.60
N ARG A 225 3.04 10.38 28.90
CA ARG A 225 1.96 9.77 29.68
C ARG A 225 0.60 10.20 29.15
N ASP A 226 0.39 11.49 28.91
CA ASP A 226 -0.89 12.01 28.44
C ASP A 226 -1.20 11.52 27.02
N GLN A 227 -0.20 11.53 26.12
CA GLN A 227 -0.32 10.96 24.77
C GLN A 227 -0.69 9.47 24.82
N ALA A 228 -0.03 8.70 25.70
CA ALA A 228 -0.34 7.27 25.88
C ALA A 228 -1.74 7.04 26.46
N MET A 229 -2.22 7.96 27.31
CA MET A 229 -3.56 7.90 27.88
C MET A 229 -4.64 8.39 26.90
N ASN A 230 -4.32 9.25 25.94
CA ASN A 230 -5.27 9.78 24.96
C ASN A 230 -5.90 8.65 24.11
N ASN A 231 -5.11 7.62 23.77
CA ASN A 231 -5.58 6.44 23.04
C ASN A 231 -5.96 5.26 23.95
N PHE A 232 -6.02 5.46 25.27
CA PHE A 232 -6.26 4.38 26.23
C PHE A 232 -7.60 3.70 25.99
N THR A 233 -8.65 4.46 25.65
CA THR A 233 -9.99 3.91 25.36
C THR A 233 -9.95 2.94 24.17
N ASP A 234 -9.27 3.30 23.09
CA ASP A 234 -9.15 2.46 21.88
C ASP A 234 -8.32 1.20 22.15
N HIS A 235 -7.21 1.36 22.87
CA HIS A 235 -6.39 0.23 23.30
C HIS A 235 -7.15 -0.70 24.26
N TYR A 236 -7.95 -0.15 25.18
CA TYR A 236 -8.77 -0.93 26.10
C TYR A 236 -9.89 -1.68 25.38
N GLN A 237 -10.55 -1.05 24.39
CA GLN A 237 -11.55 -1.73 23.55
C GLN A 237 -10.94 -2.91 22.79
N THR A 238 -9.74 -2.72 22.22
CA THR A 238 -9.00 -3.79 21.54
C THR A 238 -8.69 -4.95 22.50
N TYR A 239 -8.25 -4.63 23.72
CA TYR A 239 -8.01 -5.62 24.78
C TYR A 239 -9.29 -6.37 25.19
N ASP A 240 -10.42 -5.68 25.35
CA ASP A 240 -11.70 -6.29 25.69
C ASP A 240 -12.19 -7.24 24.59
N GLN A 241 -12.07 -6.83 23.32
CA GLN A 241 -12.37 -7.69 22.17
C GLN A 241 -11.50 -8.95 22.16
N PHE A 242 -10.18 -8.79 22.37
CA PHE A 242 -9.26 -9.92 22.47
C PHE A 242 -9.67 -10.88 23.61
N ARG A 243 -10.04 -10.35 24.79
CA ARG A 243 -10.52 -11.18 25.92
C ARG A 243 -11.80 -11.94 25.57
N LYS A 244 -12.75 -11.31 24.89
CA LYS A 244 -13.99 -11.98 24.43
C LYS A 244 -13.69 -13.10 23.44
N GLN A 245 -12.81 -12.86 22.46
CA GLN A 245 -12.39 -13.86 21.50
C GLN A 245 -11.67 -15.03 22.16
N LEU A 246 -10.71 -14.74 23.05
CA LEU A 246 -9.97 -15.76 23.80
C LEU A 246 -10.91 -16.63 24.64
N ARG A 247 -11.90 -16.02 25.30
CA ARG A 247 -12.92 -16.77 26.05
C ARG A 247 -13.76 -17.68 25.14
N GLY A 248 -14.16 -17.19 23.96
CA GLY A 248 -14.89 -17.97 22.97
C GLY A 248 -14.10 -19.18 22.48
N GLN A 249 -12.83 -18.97 22.12
CA GLN A 249 -11.91 -20.04 21.68
C GLN A 249 -11.67 -21.07 22.79
N TYR A 250 -11.46 -20.62 24.04
CA TYR A 250 -11.28 -21.51 25.18
C TYR A 250 -12.52 -22.38 25.44
N LEU A 251 -13.72 -21.81 25.36
CA LEU A 251 -14.96 -22.58 25.53
C LEU A 251 -15.13 -23.64 24.43
N ASN A 252 -14.79 -23.31 23.19
CA ASN A 252 -14.81 -24.26 22.08
C ASN A 252 -13.79 -25.39 22.30
N TYR A 253 -12.55 -25.03 22.64
CA TYR A 253 -11.50 -26.00 22.98
C TYR A 253 -11.94 -26.94 24.11
N ARG A 254 -12.52 -26.38 25.19
CA ARG A 254 -13.02 -27.18 26.32
C ARG A 254 -14.09 -28.19 25.89
N LYS A 255 -15.04 -27.77 25.05
CA LYS A 255 -16.08 -28.65 24.51
C LYS A 255 -15.47 -29.78 23.67
N GLN A 256 -14.55 -29.45 22.77
CA GLN A 256 -13.89 -30.44 21.91
C GLN A 256 -13.01 -31.40 22.70
N SER A 257 -12.26 -30.90 23.70
CA SER A 257 -11.47 -31.71 24.61
C SER A 257 -12.33 -32.71 25.37
N GLN A 258 -13.52 -32.30 25.82
CA GLN A 258 -14.45 -33.21 26.49
C GLN A 258 -14.93 -34.33 25.55
N VAL A 259 -15.31 -34.01 24.31
CA VAL A 259 -15.72 -35.02 23.30
C VAL A 259 -14.58 -36.00 23.01
N TYR A 260 -13.36 -35.50 22.85
CA TYR A 260 -12.18 -36.32 22.64
C TYR A 260 -11.91 -37.27 23.83
N ASN A 261 -11.95 -36.74 25.05
CA ASN A 261 -11.72 -37.53 26.26
C ASN A 261 -12.81 -38.59 26.47
N GLN A 262 -14.07 -38.28 26.14
CA GLN A 262 -15.17 -39.24 26.13
C GLN A 262 -14.93 -40.34 25.08
N ALA A 263 -14.55 -39.97 23.85
CA ALA A 263 -14.26 -40.95 22.80
C ALA A 263 -13.10 -41.89 23.15
N ILE A 264 -12.09 -41.40 23.90
CA ILE A 264 -11.02 -42.24 24.47
C ILE A 264 -11.56 -43.15 25.56
N ALA A 265 -12.38 -42.65 26.49
CA ALA A 265 -12.96 -43.47 27.55
C ALA A 265 -13.81 -44.61 26.97
N ASP A 266 -14.58 -44.34 25.92
CA ASP A 266 -15.45 -45.30 25.23
C ASP A 266 -14.69 -46.21 24.24
N SER A 267 -13.38 -46.04 24.09
CA SER A 267 -12.58 -46.83 23.14
C SER A 267 -12.48 -48.30 23.53
N GLY A 268 -12.39 -48.61 24.83
CA GLY A 268 -12.35 -49.99 25.33
C GLY A 268 -13.63 -50.76 25.02
N VAL A 269 -14.79 -50.15 25.29
CA VAL A 269 -16.10 -50.76 25.00
C VAL A 269 -16.27 -51.06 23.50
N ARG A 270 -15.87 -50.13 22.63
CA ARG A 270 -15.90 -50.34 21.18
C ARG A 270 -14.92 -51.43 20.74
N ALA A 271 -13.74 -51.50 21.34
CA ALA A 271 -12.77 -52.55 21.05
C ALA A 271 -13.31 -53.94 21.45
N ASP A 272 -13.98 -54.05 22.59
CA ASP A 272 -14.64 -55.29 23.04
C ASP A 272 -15.78 -55.71 22.10
N GLU A 273 -16.58 -54.74 21.63
CA GLU A 273 -17.66 -54.98 20.66
C GLU A 273 -17.10 -55.51 19.33
N TYR A 274 -16.07 -54.87 18.79
CA TYR A 274 -15.40 -55.34 17.57
C TYR A 274 -14.72 -56.70 17.77
N TRP A 275 -14.14 -56.95 18.94
CA TRP A 275 -13.52 -58.23 19.27
C TRP A 275 -14.56 -59.36 19.34
N LEU A 276 -15.73 -59.10 19.94
CA LEU A 276 -16.84 -60.04 19.99
C LEU A 276 -17.40 -60.32 18.59
N GLN A 277 -17.59 -59.28 17.78
CA GLN A 277 -18.03 -59.44 16.40
C GLN A 277 -17.06 -60.33 15.60
N MET A 278 -15.76 -60.06 15.70
CA MET A 278 -14.73 -60.84 15.03
C MET A 278 -14.76 -62.32 15.47
N GLN A 279 -14.93 -62.60 16.77
CA GLN A 279 -15.05 -63.98 17.26
C GLN A 279 -16.27 -64.70 16.68
N ASN A 280 -17.41 -64.02 16.61
CA ASN A 280 -18.63 -64.59 16.04
C ASN A 280 -18.45 -64.89 14.54
N GLU A 281 -17.85 -63.97 13.79
CA GLU A 281 -17.56 -64.17 12.36
C GLU A 281 -16.60 -65.35 12.13
N ILE A 282 -15.56 -65.49 12.97
CA ILE A 282 -14.65 -66.65 12.93
C ILE A 282 -15.40 -67.95 13.24
N ALA A 283 -16.25 -67.96 14.27
CA ALA A 283 -17.02 -69.14 14.66
C ALA A 283 -18.01 -69.57 13.55
N ASP A 284 -18.69 -68.61 12.93
CA ASP A 284 -19.58 -68.87 11.80
C ASP A 284 -18.83 -69.35 10.57
N GLY A 285 -17.68 -68.73 10.26
CA GLY A 285 -16.78 -69.19 9.19
C GLY A 285 -16.30 -70.63 9.40
N TRP A 286 -15.95 -70.99 10.64
CA TRP A 286 -15.54 -72.36 10.98
C TRP A 286 -16.68 -73.36 10.82
N ARG A 287 -17.90 -73.00 11.23
CA ARG A 287 -19.09 -73.84 11.05
C ARG A 287 -19.41 -74.05 9.57
N LEU A 288 -19.28 -73.01 8.75
CA LEU A 288 -19.45 -73.10 7.30
C LEU A 288 -18.39 -74.02 6.67
N TYR A 289 -17.14 -73.89 7.10
CA TYR A 289 -16.04 -74.76 6.66
C TYR A 289 -16.33 -76.23 6.97
N GLN A 290 -16.67 -76.56 8.22
CA GLN A 290 -16.98 -77.95 8.63
C GLN A 290 -18.15 -78.54 7.82
N LYS A 291 -19.19 -77.75 7.59
CA LYS A 291 -20.32 -78.18 6.76
C LYS A 291 -19.89 -78.44 5.30
N GLY A 292 -18.98 -77.63 4.78
CA GLY A 292 -18.39 -77.80 3.46
C GLY A 292 -17.56 -79.08 3.37
N GLU A 293 -16.75 -79.37 4.38
CA GLU A 293 -15.94 -80.59 4.49
C GLU A 293 -16.82 -81.85 4.52
N MET A 294 -17.82 -81.92 5.40
CA MET A 294 -18.75 -83.05 5.45
C MET A 294 -19.49 -83.25 4.12
N ALA A 295 -19.92 -82.17 3.46
CA ALA A 295 -20.58 -82.25 2.17
C ALA A 295 -19.63 -82.72 1.05
N PHE A 296 -18.34 -82.37 1.15
CA PHE A 296 -17.32 -82.84 0.22
C PHE A 296 -17.01 -84.32 0.43
N GLU A 297 -16.80 -84.76 1.67
CA GLU A 297 -16.61 -86.17 2.02
C GLU A 297 -17.79 -87.03 1.58
N ALA A 298 -19.03 -86.61 1.87
CA ALA A 298 -20.23 -87.35 1.44
C ALA A 298 -20.33 -87.48 -0.08
N ARG A 299 -19.90 -86.47 -0.84
CA ARG A 299 -19.83 -86.55 -2.31
C ARG A 299 -18.73 -87.49 -2.78
N LEU A 300 -17.57 -87.47 -2.11
CA LEU A 300 -16.49 -88.39 -2.41
C LEU A 300 -16.91 -89.84 -2.15
N ASP A 301 -17.54 -90.12 -1.01
CA ASP A 301 -18.03 -91.45 -0.66
C ASP A 301 -19.10 -91.95 -1.64
N GLY A 302 -20.07 -91.10 -1.99
CA GLY A 302 -21.09 -91.43 -2.97
C GLY A 302 -20.50 -91.77 -4.34
N ARG A 303 -19.54 -90.96 -4.82
CA ARG A 303 -18.83 -91.24 -6.09
C ARG A 303 -17.94 -92.47 -5.99
N ALA A 304 -17.27 -92.68 -4.86
CA ALA A 304 -16.44 -93.85 -4.61
C ALA A 304 -17.28 -95.13 -4.65
N GLN A 305 -18.46 -95.15 -4.02
CA GLN A 305 -19.39 -96.28 -4.08
C GLN A 305 -19.89 -96.57 -5.50
N GLU A 306 -20.11 -95.55 -6.33
CA GLU A 306 -20.55 -95.74 -7.71
C GLU A 306 -19.42 -96.26 -8.62
N VAL A 307 -18.20 -95.75 -8.45
CA VAL A 307 -17.08 -96.00 -9.36
C VAL A 307 -16.23 -97.20 -8.93
N ALA A 308 -16.03 -97.42 -7.64
CA ALA A 308 -15.23 -98.53 -7.10
C ALA A 308 -15.63 -99.93 -7.63
N PRO A 309 -16.92 -100.34 -7.65
CA PRO A 309 -17.29 -101.65 -8.16
C PRO A 309 -17.06 -101.76 -9.68
N LYS A 310 -17.21 -100.66 -10.44
CA LYS A 310 -16.94 -100.63 -11.88
C LYS A 310 -15.44 -100.79 -12.19
N ILE A 311 -14.59 -100.14 -11.39
CA ILE A 311 -13.13 -100.32 -11.46
C ILE A 311 -12.75 -101.76 -11.08
N TYR A 312 -13.34 -102.31 -10.01
CA TYR A 312 -13.09 -103.68 -9.59
C TYR A 312 -13.49 -104.71 -10.65
N ASP A 313 -14.71 -104.62 -11.20
CA ASP A 313 -15.19 -105.51 -12.29
C ASP A 313 -14.31 -105.41 -13.53
N TYR A 314 -13.84 -104.20 -13.87
CA TYR A 314 -12.88 -104.02 -14.95
C TYR A 314 -11.60 -104.84 -14.71
N PHE A 315 -10.97 -104.73 -13.54
CA PHE A 315 -9.74 -105.49 -13.25
C PHE A 315 -9.98 -107.01 -13.19
N GLU A 316 -11.12 -107.45 -12.65
CA GLU A 316 -11.48 -108.87 -12.62
C GLU A 316 -11.67 -109.44 -14.04
N ARG A 317 -12.44 -108.74 -14.88
CA ARG A 317 -12.67 -109.13 -16.28
C ARG A 317 -11.41 -109.08 -17.11
N ARG A 318 -10.50 -108.13 -16.83
CA ARG A 318 -9.19 -108.05 -17.48
C ARG A 318 -8.36 -109.30 -17.19
N GLY A 319 -8.38 -109.79 -15.95
CA GLY A 319 -7.76 -111.06 -15.56
C GLY A 319 -8.32 -112.25 -16.36
N LYS A 320 -9.65 -112.32 -16.51
CA LYS A 320 -10.32 -113.35 -17.34
C LYS A 320 -9.99 -113.23 -18.83
N CYS A 321 -9.86 -112.02 -19.38
CA CYS A 321 -9.41 -111.84 -20.77
C CYS A 321 -7.95 -112.30 -20.98
N GLN A 322 -7.09 -112.25 -19.94
CA GLN A 322 -5.70 -112.70 -20.06
C GLN A 322 -5.56 -114.23 -20.16
N SER A 323 -6.52 -115.00 -19.65
CA SER A 323 -6.47 -116.47 -19.65
C SER A 323 -6.87 -117.12 -20.98
N TYR A 324 -7.18 -116.36 -22.03
CA TYR A 324 -7.45 -116.92 -23.37
C TYR A 324 -6.15 -117.34 -24.08
N ASN A 325 -6.14 -118.57 -24.62
CA ASN A 325 -4.96 -119.18 -25.27
C ASN A 325 -4.62 -118.58 -26.65
N SER A 326 -5.57 -117.91 -27.32
CA SER A 326 -5.37 -117.31 -28.65
C SER A 326 -5.04 -115.82 -28.53
N SER A 327 -3.88 -115.39 -29.06
CA SER A 327 -3.42 -114.00 -28.94
C SER A 327 -4.37 -112.98 -29.61
N SER A 328 -4.97 -113.34 -30.75
CA SER A 328 -5.92 -112.49 -31.48
C SER A 328 -7.27 -112.34 -30.77
N SER A 329 -7.67 -113.34 -29.98
CA SER A 329 -8.90 -113.32 -29.19
C SER A 329 -8.69 -112.56 -27.87
N ARG A 330 -7.52 -112.74 -27.24
CA ARG A 330 -7.08 -111.98 -26.06
C ARG A 330 -6.98 -110.48 -26.37
N GLY A 331 -6.33 -110.11 -27.49
CA GLY A 331 -6.20 -108.71 -27.92
C GLY A 331 -7.55 -108.01 -28.08
N ARG A 332 -8.47 -108.61 -28.83
CA ARG A 332 -9.83 -108.07 -29.04
C ARG A 332 -10.70 -108.05 -27.77
N CYS A 333 -10.41 -108.91 -26.78
CA CYS A 333 -11.09 -108.90 -25.47
C CYS A 333 -10.63 -107.72 -24.63
N LEU A 334 -9.31 -107.53 -24.56
CA LEU A 334 -8.68 -106.43 -23.81
C LEU A 334 -9.03 -105.07 -24.42
N GLU A 335 -8.97 -104.92 -25.74
CA GLU A 335 -9.29 -103.66 -26.43
C GLU A 335 -10.73 -103.19 -26.14
N ARG A 336 -11.72 -104.09 -26.28
CA ARG A 336 -13.13 -103.80 -25.92
C ARG A 336 -13.37 -103.54 -24.44
N LEU A 337 -12.48 -104.01 -23.57
CA LEU A 337 -12.57 -103.78 -22.14
C LEU A 337 -11.96 -102.41 -21.79
N ASP A 338 -10.79 -102.12 -22.36
CA ASP A 338 -10.06 -100.86 -22.20
C ASP A 338 -10.87 -99.68 -22.77
N ASP A 339 -11.55 -99.85 -23.91
CA ASP A 339 -12.43 -98.82 -24.49
C ASP A 339 -13.59 -98.47 -23.55
N ARG A 340 -14.26 -99.49 -22.98
CA ARG A 340 -15.35 -99.28 -22.00
C ARG A 340 -14.88 -98.66 -20.69
N TYR A 341 -13.63 -98.89 -20.30
CA TYR A 341 -13.03 -98.24 -19.13
C TYR A 341 -12.69 -96.78 -19.40
N ARG A 342 -12.22 -96.44 -20.61
CA ARG A 342 -11.94 -95.04 -21.02
C ARG A 342 -13.20 -94.19 -21.08
N GLU A 343 -14.35 -94.78 -21.35
CA GLU A 343 -15.65 -94.11 -21.31
C GLU A 343 -16.19 -93.89 -19.88
N MET A 344 -15.54 -94.44 -18.84
CA MET A 344 -15.96 -94.17 -17.46
C MET A 344 -15.64 -92.73 -17.06
N PRO A 345 -16.54 -92.06 -16.31
CA PRO A 345 -16.27 -90.74 -15.77
C PRO A 345 -15.00 -90.77 -14.92
N SER A 346 -14.01 -89.94 -15.25
CA SER A 346 -12.82 -89.81 -14.41
C SER A 346 -13.20 -89.23 -13.04
N ILE A 347 -12.56 -89.74 -11.99
CA ILE A 347 -12.61 -89.10 -10.67
C ILE A 347 -11.73 -87.85 -10.75
N SER A 348 -12.24 -86.76 -11.33
CA SER A 348 -11.58 -85.46 -11.22
C SER A 348 -11.83 -84.90 -9.81
N PHE A 349 -10.74 -84.65 -9.10
CA PHE A 349 -10.71 -83.93 -7.82
C PHE A 349 -10.68 -82.43 -8.08
N GLU A 350 -11.65 -81.92 -8.81
CA GLU A 350 -11.72 -80.49 -9.07
C GLU A 350 -12.45 -79.85 -7.89
N ALA A 351 -11.67 -79.28 -6.97
CA ALA A 351 -12.16 -78.46 -5.88
C ALA A 351 -12.83 -77.21 -6.48
N ARG A 352 -14.10 -77.35 -6.85
CA ARG A 352 -14.90 -76.18 -7.22
C ARG A 352 -15.20 -75.46 -5.91
N HIS A 353 -14.40 -74.42 -5.63
CA HIS A 353 -14.61 -73.53 -4.50
C HIS A 353 -16.08 -73.14 -4.45
N PRO A 354 -16.77 -73.30 -3.31
CA PRO A 354 -18.11 -72.73 -3.16
C PRO A 354 -17.96 -71.22 -3.33
N ASN A 355 -18.74 -70.67 -4.27
CA ASN A 355 -18.72 -69.26 -4.63
C ASN A 355 -18.71 -68.35 -3.40
N SER A 356 -17.88 -67.30 -3.52
CA SER A 356 -17.97 -66.01 -2.83
C SER A 356 -19.40 -65.53 -2.63
#